data_AF-A0A7W1AY33-F1
#
_entry.id   AF-A0A7W1AY33-F1
#
_cell.length_a   1.000
_cell.length_b   1.000
_cell.length_c   1.000
_cell.angle_alpha   90.00
_cell.angle_beta   90.00
_cell.angle_gamma   90.00
#
_symmetry.space_group_name_H-M   'P 1'
#
loop_
_entity.id
_entity.type
_entity.pdbx_description
1 polymer ?
#
loop_
_entity_poly.entity_id
_entity_poly.type
_entity_poly.pdbx_seq_one_letter_code
_entity_poly.pdbx_strand_id
1 'polypeptide(L)' 'MAPRPRDHATELRLWLKLLASANLIEAEIRRRLRERFGTTLPRFDLLAQLERVDDGLLLGELSRRMMVSNGNMT' A
#
# COMPACT_ATOMS: atom_id res chain seq x y z
N MET A 1 -9.51 -20.36 27.71
CA MET A 1 -10.03 -21.34 26.72
C MET A 1 -9.20 -21.16 25.46
N ALA A 2 -8.35 -22.13 25.08
CA ALA A 2 -7.51 -21.99 23.90
C ALA A 2 -8.38 -22.02 22.62
N PRO A 3 -8.05 -21.24 21.58
CA PRO A 3 -8.82 -21.21 20.33
C PRO A 3 -8.85 -22.59 19.68
N ARG A 4 -10.01 -22.98 19.12
CA ARG A 4 -10.16 -24.30 18.51
C ARG A 4 -9.51 -24.30 17.11
N PRO A 5 -8.96 -25.42 16.62
CA PRO A 5 -8.25 -25.49 15.34
C PRO A 5 -9.01 -24.94 14.12
N ARG A 6 -10.36 -24.94 14.15
CA ARG A 6 -11.21 -24.37 13.08
C ARG A 6 -11.27 -22.85 13.07
N ASP A 7 -11.00 -22.20 14.21
CA ASP A 7 -11.02 -20.74 14.36
C ASP A 7 -9.82 -20.14 13.60
N HIS A 8 -8.63 -20.73 13.79
CA HIS A 8 -7.42 -20.38 13.03
C HIS A 8 -7.60 -20.55 11.51
N ALA A 9 -8.30 -21.60 11.07
CA ALA A 9 -8.58 -21.81 9.65
C ALA A 9 -9.53 -20.74 9.08
N THR A 10 -10.43 -20.20 9.89
CA THR A 10 -11.39 -19.16 9.47
C THR A 10 -10.73 -17.79 9.42
N GLU A 11 -9.93 -17.45 10.43
CA GLU A 11 -9.10 -16.24 10.45
C GLU A 11 -8.14 -16.19 9.27
N LEU A 12 -7.45 -17.31 8.97
CA LEU A 12 -6.55 -17.40 7.82
C LEU A 12 -7.29 -17.20 6.50
N ARG A 13 -8.45 -17.85 6.31
CA ARG A 13 -9.27 -17.65 5.11
C ARG A 13 -9.73 -16.21 4.95
N LEU A 14 -10.13 -15.56 6.05
CA LEU A 14 -10.50 -14.15 6.04
C LEU A 14 -9.31 -13.28 5.62
N TRP A 15 -8.15 -13.49 6.23
CA TRP A 15 -6.95 -12.74 5.91
C TRP A 15 -6.53 -12.91 4.45
N LEU A 16 -6.56 -14.12 3.91
CA LEU A 16 -6.28 -14.39 2.50
C LEU A 16 -7.27 -13.70 1.56
N LYS A 17 -8.56 -13.65 1.92
CA LYS A 17 -9.56 -12.90 1.14
C LYS A 17 -9.28 -11.40 1.16
N LEU A 18 -8.97 -10.84 2.33
CA LEU A 18 -8.60 -9.43 2.45
C LEU A 18 -7.34 -9.10 1.66
N LEU A 19 -6.32 -9.95 1.72
CA LEU A 19 -5.09 -9.81 0.93
C LEU A 19 -5.39 -9.85 -0.57
N ALA A 20 -6.19 -10.82 -1.03
CA ALA A 20 -6.58 -10.90 -2.43
C ALA A 20 -7.35 -9.65 -2.89
N SER A 21 -8.30 -9.17 -2.09
CA SER A 21 -9.03 -7.93 -2.36
C SER A 21 -8.11 -6.71 -2.41
N ALA A 22 -7.16 -6.59 -1.46
CA ALA A 22 -6.19 -5.51 -1.45
C ALA A 22 -5.30 -5.52 -2.70
N ASN A 23 -4.80 -6.70 -3.10
CA ASN A 23 -3.98 -6.86 -4.30
C ASN A 23 -4.75 -6.47 -5.57
N LEU A 24 -6.03 -6.84 -5.68
CA LEU A 24 -6.87 -6.47 -6.83
C LEU A 24 -7.07 -4.95 -6.92
N ILE A 25 -7.34 -4.30 -5.79
CA ILE A 25 -7.50 -2.84 -5.72
C ILE A 25 -6.18 -2.14 -6.07
N GLU A 26 -5.06 -2.59 -5.49
CA GLU A 26 -3.74 -2.00 -5.75
C GLU A 26 -3.34 -2.12 -7.23
N ALA A 27 -3.58 -3.29 -7.85
CA ALA A 27 -3.31 -3.51 -9.26
C ALA A 27 -4.09 -2.53 -10.15
N GLU A 28 -5.38 -2.34 -9.86
CA GLU A 28 -6.23 -1.42 -10.62
C GLU A 28 -5.81 0.04 -10.43
N ILE A 29 -5.46 0.45 -9.21
CA ILE A 29 -4.93 1.80 -8.94
C ILE A 29 -3.64 2.03 -9.71
N ARG A 30 -2.67 1.09 -9.64
CA ARG A 30 -1.40 1.18 -10.38
C ARG A 30 -1.64 1.29 -11.89
N ARG A 31 -2.58 0.50 -12.42
CA ARG A 31 -2.96 0.54 -13.84
C ARG A 31 -3.51 1.91 -14.23
N ARG A 32 -4.49 2.43 -13.48
CA ARG A 32 -5.10 3.74 -13.74
C ARG A 32 -4.11 4.89 -13.61
N LEU A 33 -3.20 4.86 -12.63
CA LEU A 33 -2.16 5.87 -12.47
C LEU A 33 -1.23 5.92 -13.69
N ARG A 34 -0.85 4.77 -14.22
CA ARG A 34 -0.02 4.70 -15.44
C ARG A 34 -0.77 5.18 -16.66
N GLU A 35 -1.96 4.64 -16.91
CA GLU A 35 -2.71 4.91 -18.15
C GLU A 35 -3.27 6.34 -18.23
N ARG A 36 -3.76 6.88 -17.10
CA ARG A 36 -4.45 8.17 -17.09
C ARG A 36 -3.55 9.35 -16.73
N PHE A 37 -2.46 9.09 -15.99
CA PHE A 37 -1.63 10.14 -15.41
C PHE A 37 -0.13 9.97 -15.68
N GLY A 38 0.29 8.89 -16.36
CA GLY A 38 1.71 8.65 -16.67
C GLY A 38 2.60 8.51 -15.42
N THR A 39 2.03 8.14 -14.28
CA THR A 39 2.76 8.08 -13.00
C THR A 39 2.66 6.71 -12.33
N THR A 40 3.48 6.50 -11.30
CA THR A 40 3.51 5.27 -10.50
C THR A 40 2.92 5.52 -9.12
N LEU A 41 2.45 4.45 -8.47
CA LEU A 41 1.93 4.55 -7.10
C LEU A 41 2.96 5.12 -6.11
N PRO A 42 4.25 4.71 -6.12
CA PRO A 42 5.27 5.32 -5.24
C PRO A 42 5.47 6.81 -5.50
N ARG A 43 5.49 7.24 -6.77
CA ARG A 43 5.64 8.67 -7.12
C ARG A 43 4.43 9.48 -6.67
N PHE A 44 3.23 8.93 -6.84
CA PHE A 44 2.01 9.58 -6.35
C PHE A 44 2.02 9.71 -4.82
N ASP A 45 2.35 8.65 -4.10
CA ASP A 45 2.41 8.65 -2.63
C ASP A 45 3.43 9.67 -2.12
N LEU A 46 4.61 9.73 -2.74
CA LEU A 46 5.62 10.76 -2.48
C LEU A 46 5.05 12.19 -2.61
N LEU A 47 4.40 12.49 -3.73
CA LEU A 47 3.84 13.81 -3.99
C LEU A 47 2.71 14.16 -3.01
N ALA A 48 1.86 13.19 -2.67
CA ALA A 48 0.79 13.38 -1.70
C ALA A 48 1.31 13.62 -0.28
N GLN A 49 2.44 13.01 0.10
CA GLN A 49 3.08 13.28 1.40
C GLN A 49 3.70 14.68 1.44
N LEU A 50 4.34 15.12 0.35
CA LEU A 50 4.89 16.47 0.24
C LEU A 50 3.80 17.55 0.25
N GLU A 51 2.68 17.31 -0.44
CA GLU A 51 1.55 18.25 -0.46
C GLU A 51 0.94 18.47 0.93
N ARG A 52 1.00 17.48 1.81
CA ARG A 52 0.43 17.55 3.18
C ARG A 52 1.34 18.23 4.21
N VAL A 53 2.57 18.63 3.85
CA VAL A 53 3.54 19.22 4.78
C VAL A 53 4.13 20.50 4.20
N ASP A 54 3.73 21.64 4.77
CA ASP A 54 4.09 22.97 4.27
C ASP A 54 5.61 23.29 4.34
N ASP A 55 6.32 22.82 5.36
CA ASP A 55 7.75 23.10 5.58
C ASP A 55 8.70 22.11 4.86
N GLY A 56 8.15 21.20 4.04
CA GLY A 56 8.90 20.10 3.43
C GLY A 56 9.20 18.95 4.40
N LEU A 57 9.69 17.83 3.86
CA LEU A 57 9.95 16.59 4.59
C LEU A 57 11.40 16.15 4.46
N LEU A 58 12.02 15.76 5.57
CA LEU A 58 13.30 15.07 5.55
C LEU A 58 13.14 13.71 4.86
N LEU A 59 14.10 13.34 4.00
CA LEU A 59 14.07 12.08 3.24
C LEU A 59 13.90 10.83 4.14
N GLY A 60 14.50 10.85 5.33
CA GLY A 60 14.38 9.78 6.32
C GLY A 60 12.98 9.65 6.95
N GLU A 61 12.22 10.74 7.03
CA GLU A 61 10.83 10.73 7.50
C GLU A 61 9.86 10.33 6.41
N LEU A 62 10.11 10.81 5.19
CA LEU A 62 9.37 10.45 4.00
C LEU A 62 9.39 8.94 3.73
N SER A 63 10.58 8.33 3.76
CA SER A 63 10.77 6.87 3.58
C SER A 63 9.96 6.03 4.60
N ARG A 64 9.80 6.52 5.84
CA ARG A 64 9.01 5.84 6.88
C ARG A 64 7.50 5.96 6.69
N ARG A 65 7.05 7.01 5.99
CA ARG A 65 5.62 7.29 5.76
C ARG A 65 5.09 6.70 4.46
N MET A 66 5.98 6.24 3.57
CA MET A 66 5.59 5.67 2.30
C MET A 66 4.85 4.34 2.46
N MET A 67 3.74 4.22 1.74
CA MET A 67 2.87 3.05 1.73
C MET A 67 3.51 1.84 1.02
N VAL A 68 4.53 2.09 0.18
CA VAL A 68 5.28 1.05 -0.55
C VAL A 68 6.76 1.22 -0.22
N SER A 69 7.43 0.13 0.19
CA SER A 69 8.85 0.15 0.50
C SER A 69 9.72 0.37 -0.76
N ASN A 70 10.95 0.84 -0.57
CA ASN A 70 11.93 1.15 -1.63
C ASN A 70 12.20 0.02 -2.64
N GLY A 71 11.79 -1.22 -2.37
CA GLY A 71 12.10 -2.40 -3.19
C GLY A 71 11.35 -2.52 -4.52
N ASN A 72 10.44 -1.60 -4.87
CA ASN A 72 9.65 -1.68 -6.10
C ASN A 72 9.49 -0.33 -6.82
N MET A 73 10.49 0.55 -6.69
CA MET A 73 10.65 1.75 -7.51
C MET A 73 11.39 1.38 -8.81
N THR A 74 10.66 0.88 -9.80
CA THR A 74 11.12 0.78 -11.18
C THR A 74 10.06 1.35 -12.12
#